data_AF-A0A2D6ZB85-F1
#
_entry.id   AF-A0A2D6ZB85-F1
#
_cell.length_a   1.000
_cell.length_b   1.000
_cell.length_c   1.000
_cell.angle_alpha   90.00
_cell.angle_beta   90.00
_cell.angle_gamma   90.00
#
_symmetry.space_group_name_H-M   'P 1'
#
loop_
_entity.id
_entity.type
_entity.pdbx_description
1 polymer ?
#
loop_
_entity_poly.entity_id
_entity_poly.type
_entity_poly.pdbx_seq_one_letter_code
_entity_poly.pdbx_strand_id
1 'polypeptide(L)'
;MIILVTKNDNIVRYVFNEDTYVELNSTNIKIGNPLQFVIGDMTITNTNKYTQVSDVPSDFFGCKYKYDGASWSTNPEWTPPLTEEELAALHEENKS
;
A
#
# COMPACT_ATOMS: atom_id res chain seq x y z
N MET A 1 -11.43 7.50 1.84
CA MET A 1 -10.71 6.38 1.20
C MET A 1 -10.76 5.13 2.06
N ILE A 2 -10.77 3.97 1.42
CA ILE A 2 -10.45 2.69 2.08
C ILE A 2 -8.94 2.55 2.09
N ILE A 3 -8.35 2.18 3.23
CA ILE A 3 -6.92 1.90 3.34
C ILE A 3 -6.67 0.51 3.92
N LEU A 4 -5.65 -0.15 3.39
CA LEU A 4 -5.18 -1.46 3.87
C LEU A 4 -3.84 -1.29 4.56
N VAL A 5 -3.81 -1.71 5.82
CA VAL A 5 -2.70 -1.48 6.74
C VAL A 5 -2.20 -2.81 7.28
N THR A 6 -0.90 -3.05 7.24
CA THR A 6 -0.29 -4.25 7.84
C THR A 6 -0.33 -4.16 9.37
N LYS A 7 -0.78 -5.24 10.03
CA LYS A 7 -0.97 -5.25 11.50
C LYS A 7 0.32 -5.13 12.30
N ASN A 8 1.44 -5.58 11.76
CA ASN A 8 2.69 -5.70 12.53
C ASN A 8 3.42 -4.36 12.69
N ASP A 9 3.32 -3.48 11.70
CA ASP A 9 4.12 -2.25 11.59
C ASP A 9 3.29 -1.01 11.25
N ASN A 10 1.97 -1.18 11.12
CA ASN A 10 1.00 -0.16 10.73
C ASN A 10 1.29 0.50 9.37
N ILE A 11 2.06 -0.15 8.49
CA ILE A 11 2.39 0.41 7.18
C ILE A 11 1.16 0.36 6.27
N VAL A 12 0.86 1.49 5.64
CA VAL A 12 -0.22 1.58 4.65
C VAL A 12 0.28 1.05 3.31
N ARG A 13 -0.32 -0.05 2.85
CA ARG A 13 0.07 -0.74 1.61
C ARG A 13 -0.75 -0.27 0.42
N TYR A 14 -2.05 -0.04 0.63
CA TYR A 14 -2.99 0.32 -0.43
C TYR A 14 -3.99 1.38 0.03
N VAL A 15 -4.41 2.22 -0.91
CA VAL A 15 -5.46 3.22 -0.78
C VAL A 15 -6.43 3.05 -1.94
N PHE A 16 -7.73 3.01 -1.66
CA PHE A 16 -8.80 2.89 -2.64
C PHE A 16 -9.89 3.94 -2.39
N ASN A 17 -10.69 4.20 -3.41
CA ASN A 17 -11.92 4.99 -3.25
C ASN A 17 -12.92 4.25 -2.35
N GLU A 18 -13.82 4.99 -1.70
CA GLU A 18 -14.83 4.41 -0.78
C GLU A 18 -15.79 3.44 -1.46
N ASP A 19 -16.03 3.61 -2.76
CA ASP A 19 -16.90 2.76 -3.56
C ASP A 19 -16.22 1.48 -4.06
N THR A 20 -14.92 1.30 -3.79
CA THR A 20 -14.19 0.10 -4.20
C THR A 20 -14.61 -1.11 -3.37
N TYR A 21 -15.01 -2.19 -4.04
CA TYR A 21 -15.27 -3.47 -3.37
C TYR A 21 -13.95 -4.10 -2.90
N VAL A 22 -13.78 -4.27 -1.58
CA VAL A 22 -12.57 -4.83 -0.96
C VAL A 22 -12.94 -5.97 0.00
N GLU A 23 -12.68 -7.20 -0.44
CA GLU A 23 -12.99 -8.43 0.30
C GLU A 23 -11.72 -9.05 0.89
N LEU A 24 -11.65 -9.14 2.22
CA LEU A 24 -10.54 -9.75 2.95
C LEU A 24 -10.86 -11.24 3.18
N ASN A 25 -10.02 -12.12 2.64
CA ASN A 25 -10.13 -13.57 2.84
C ASN A 25 -8.95 -14.10 3.66
N SER A 26 -8.98 -15.39 4.00
CA SER A 26 -7.91 -16.06 4.75
C SER A 26 -6.61 -16.23 3.94
N THR A 27 -6.70 -16.25 2.62
CA THR A 27 -5.57 -16.52 1.72
C THR A 27 -5.14 -15.34 0.86
N ASN A 28 -6.01 -14.33 0.70
CA ASN A 28 -5.75 -13.15 -0.13
C ASN A 28 -6.77 -12.04 0.15
N ILE A 29 -6.57 -10.89 -0.47
CA ILE A 29 -7.59 -9.83 -0.58
C ILE A 29 -7.98 -9.68 -2.05
N LYS A 30 -9.29 -9.63 -2.32
CA LYS A 30 -9.85 -9.44 -3.66
C LYS A 30 -10.36 -8.01 -3.82
N ILE A 31 -10.07 -7.41 -4.97
CA ILE A 31 -10.45 -6.03 -5.29
C ILE A 31 -11.38 -6.01 -6.52
N GLY A 32 -12.49 -5.29 -6.38
CA GLY A 32 -13.49 -5.10 -7.43
C GLY A 32 -14.58 -6.17 -7.50
N ASN A 33 -15.72 -5.78 -8.08
CA ASN A 33 -16.81 -6.69 -8.45
C ASN A 33 -17.42 -6.20 -9.79
N PRO A 34 -17.08 -6.80 -10.95
CA PRO A 34 -16.31 -8.04 -11.12
C PRO A 34 -14.85 -7.91 -10.65
N LEU A 35 -14.23 -9.06 -10.31
CA LEU A 35 -12.86 -9.11 -9.81
C LEU A 35 -11.89 -8.43 -10.79
N GLN A 36 -11.12 -7.46 -10.28
CA GLN A 36 -10.12 -6.73 -11.07
C GLN A 36 -8.72 -7.29 -10.82
N PHE A 37 -8.34 -7.47 -9.55
CA PHE A 37 -7.05 -8.06 -9.18
C PHE A 37 -7.08 -8.64 -7.75
N VAL A 38 -6.00 -9.33 -7.39
CA VAL A 38 -5.82 -10.01 -6.10
C VAL A 38 -4.52 -9.55 -5.46
N ILE A 39 -4.58 -9.20 -4.18
CA ILE A 39 -3.40 -8.93 -3.35
C ILE A 39 -3.05 -10.23 -2.64
N GLY A 40 -1.93 -10.84 -3.04
CA GLY A 40 -1.53 -12.18 -2.60
C GLY A 40 -0.76 -12.23 -1.27
N ASP A 41 -0.12 -11.13 -0.87
CA ASP A 41 0.69 -11.02 0.35
C ASP A 41 -0.10 -10.52 1.57
N MET A 42 -1.39 -10.20 1.39
CA MET A 42 -2.26 -9.68 2.44
C MET A 42 -3.49 -10.58 2.63
N THR A 43 -3.92 -10.74 3.87
CA THR A 43 -5.06 -11.57 4.29
C THR A 43 -5.80 -10.91 5.46
N ILE A 44 -6.96 -11.46 5.83
CA ILE A 44 -7.72 -11.01 7.02
C ILE A 44 -6.91 -11.12 8.33
N THR A 45 -5.91 -12.00 8.39
CA THR A 45 -5.12 -12.21 9.61
C THR A 45 -4.02 -11.17 9.77
N ASN A 46 -3.43 -10.68 8.68
CA ASN A 46 -2.30 -9.72 8.72
C ASN A 46 -2.68 -8.27 8.34
N THR A 47 -3.94 -8.01 8.00
CA THR A 47 -4.40 -6.70 7.51
C THR A 47 -5.50 -6.08 8.37
N ASN A 48 -5.36 -4.80 8.67
CA ASN A 48 -6.43 -3.92 9.11
C ASN A 48 -7.01 -3.18 7.89
N LYS A 49 -8.33 -3.23 7.72
CA LYS A 49 -9.05 -2.41 6.73
C LYS A 49 -9.72 -1.25 7.46
N TYR A 50 -9.35 -0.03 7.12
CA TYR A 50 -10.05 1.17 7.57
C TYR A 50 -10.84 1.77 6.41
N THR A 51 -12.05 2.23 6.69
CA THR A 51 -12.94 2.88 5.73
C THR A 51 -13.21 4.32 6.19
N GLN A 52 -13.73 5.16 5.30
CA GLN A 52 -14.06 6.56 5.59
C GLN A 52 -12.86 7.41 6.02
N VAL A 53 -11.64 7.07 5.58
CA VAL A 53 -10.43 7.85 5.90
C VAL A 53 -10.35 9.07 4.97
N SER A 54 -10.60 10.26 5.51
CA SER A 54 -10.72 11.50 4.73
C SER A 54 -9.40 12.27 4.54
N ASP A 55 -8.36 11.92 5.29
CA ASP A 55 -7.12 12.68 5.43
C ASP A 55 -5.90 11.94 4.86
N VAL A 56 -6.10 11.09 3.84
CA VAL A 56 -4.99 10.41 3.15
C VAL A 56 -4.01 11.44 2.58
N PRO A 57 -2.70 11.34 2.85
CA PRO A 57 -1.69 12.23 2.27
C PRO A 57 -1.77 12.29 0.75
N SER A 58 -1.75 13.51 0.18
CA SER A 58 -1.88 13.72 -1.27
C SER A 58 -0.71 13.15 -2.08
N ASP A 59 0.45 13.01 -1.45
CA ASP A 59 1.68 12.42 -1.99
C ASP A 59 1.88 10.98 -1.49
N PHE A 60 0.78 10.29 -1.17
CA PHE A 60 0.80 8.90 -0.78
C PHE A 60 1.53 8.05 -1.83
N PHE A 61 2.42 7.21 -1.33
CA PHE A 61 3.07 6.15 -2.09
C PHE A 61 3.07 4.89 -1.24
N GLY A 62 3.06 3.73 -1.89
CA GLY A 62 3.08 2.44 -1.20
C GLY A 62 4.22 2.38 -0.17
N CYS A 63 3.88 1.99 1.06
CA CYS A 63 4.80 1.88 2.20
C CYS A 63 5.40 3.19 2.76
N LYS A 64 5.03 4.36 2.22
CA LYS A 64 5.59 5.66 2.64
C LYS A 64 5.10 6.12 4.01
N TYR A 65 3.88 5.73 4.38
CA TYR A 65 3.24 6.16 5.62
C TYR A 65 2.76 4.98 6.46
N LYS A 66 2.59 5.26 7.75
CA LYS A 66 1.92 4.42 8.73
C LYS A 66 0.61 5.04 9.17
N TYR A 67 -0.36 4.20 9.54
CA TYR A 67 -1.65 4.62 10.08
C TYR A 67 -2.07 3.73 11.24
N ASP A 68 -2.29 4.32 12.41
CA ASP A 68 -2.60 3.59 13.65
C ASP A 68 -4.11 3.40 13.93
N GLY A 69 -4.96 3.86 13.00
CA GLY A 69 -6.41 3.89 13.17
C GLY A 69 -6.96 5.30 13.42
N ALA A 70 -6.11 6.25 13.81
CA ALA A 70 -6.50 7.63 14.10
C ALA A 70 -5.56 8.67 13.47
N SER A 71 -4.27 8.37 13.32
CA SER A 71 -3.26 9.33 12.89
C SER A 71 -2.27 8.76 11.88
N TRP A 72 -1.74 9.65 11.05
CA TRP A 72 -0.72 9.36 10.06
C TRP A 72 0.68 9.69 10.60
N SER A 73 1.65 8.83 10.28
CA SER A 73 3.08 9.11 10.51
C SER A 73 3.92 8.62 9.33
N THR A 74 5.11 9.18 9.14
CA THR A 74 6.04 8.76 8.08
C THR A 74 6.68 7.41 8.44
N ASN A 75 6.88 6.54 7.44
CA ASN A 75 7.70 5.35 7.62
C ASN A 75 9.19 5.72 7.42
N PRO A 76 10.03 5.67 8.47
CA PRO A 76 11.44 6.07 8.35
C PRO A 76 12.27 5.11 7.48
N GLU A 77 11.82 3.87 7.30
CA GLU A 77 12.48 2.86 6.47
C GLU A 77 12.08 2.95 4.99
N TRP A 78 11.18 3.88 4.64
CA TRP A 78 10.74 4.03 3.27
C TRP A 78 11.83 4.71 2.43
N THR A 79 12.23 4.04 1.37
CA THR A 79 13.06 4.61 0.31
C THR A 79 12.19 4.86 -0.92
N PRO A 80 12.36 6.04 -1.58
CA PRO A 80 11.67 6.29 -2.85
C PRO A 80 12.15 5.29 -3.92
N PRO A 81 11.29 4.93 -4.89
CA PRO A 81 11.74 4.24 -6.08
C PRO A 81 12.84 5.04 -6.80
N LEU A 82 13.72 4.34 -7.50
CA LEU A 82 14.74 4.97 -8.33
C LEU A 82 14.09 5.84 -9.40
N THR A 83 14.72 6.99 -9.64
CA THR A 83 14.45 7.82 -10.80
C THR A 83 14.91 7.13 -12.08
N GLU A 84 14.41 7.60 -13.23
CA GLU A 84 14.83 7.09 -14.55
C GLU A 84 16.33 7.27 -14.78
N GLU A 85 16.90 8.39 -14.29
CA GLU A 85 18.34 8.68 -14.37
C GLU A 85 19.17 7.69 -13.55
N GLU A 86 18.75 7.41 -12.30
CA GLU A 86 19.41 6.41 -11.45
C GLU A 86 19.29 4.99 -12.02
N LEU A 87 18.13 4.65 -12.59
CA LEU A 87 17.91 3.35 -13.23
C LEU A 87 18.77 3.19 -14.49
N ALA A 88 18.92 4.25 -15.29
CA ALA A 88 19.79 4.26 -16.47
C ALA A 88 21.27 4.10 -16.09
N ALA A 89 21.72 4.76 -15.02
CA ALA A 89 23.09 4.60 -14.50
C ALA A 89 23.37 3.15 -14.08
N LEU A 90 22.47 2.52 -13.32
CA LEU A 90 22.61 1.12 -12.91
C LEU A 90 22.63 0.13 -14.09
N HIS A 91 21.84 0.38 -15.13
CA HIS A 91 21.87 -0.46 -16.33
C HIS A 91 23.19 -0.36 -17.08
N GLU A 92 23.88 0.78 -17.04
CA GLU A 92 25.18 0.94 -17.68
C GLU A 92 26.30 0.30 -16.83
N GLU A 93 26.25 0.44 -15.51
CA GLU A 93 27.18 -0.24 -14.59
C GLU A 93 27.10 -1.78 -14.70
N ASN A 94 25.90 -2.34 -14.85
CA ASN A 94 25.73 -3.80 -14.97
C ASN A 94 26.11 -4.38 -16.33
N LYS A 95 26.46 -3.55 -17.32
CA LYS A 95 26.99 -4.01 -18.63
C LYS A 95 28.51 -4.17 -18.65
N SER A 96 29.23 -3.63 -17.66
CA SER A 96 30.70 -3.72 -17.55
C SER A 96 31.15 -4.96 -16.80
#